data_AF-A0A931W0F5-F1
#
_entry.id   AF-A0A931W0F5-F1
#
_cell.length_a   1.000
_cell.length_b   1.000
_cell.length_c   1.000
_cell.angle_alpha   90.00
_cell.angle_beta   90.00
_cell.angle_gamma   90.00
#
_symmetry.space_group_name_H-M   'P 1'
#
loop_
_entity.id
_entity.type
_entity.pdbx_description
1 polymer ?
#
loop_
_entity_poly.entity_id
_entity_poly.type
_entity_poly.pdbx_seq_one_letter_code
_entity_poly.pdbx_strand_id
1 'polypeptide(L)'
;MYEKPGVVEQLGPRARLQMELSKLESQNRDVWVLVVFAAAVLTLGALSLLMPSSFWQDNELELKISPQVLFVVMMVVMLVALYLVRRETEMRKLRLANMQQALSAQAGFNASMVDSLTNVFSRSFLRELLQGEIARSERTGRPLGLMMCDVDNFKQVNDRYGHLMGDYILAQIAAIFKSCVRGSDYVVRYGGDEFLVILS
;
A
#
# COMPACT_ATOMS: atom_id res chain seq x y z
N MET A 1 -27.01 7.40 -4.99
CA MET A 1 -26.66 8.21 -3.79
C MET A 1 -25.25 8.74 -4.03
N TYR A 2 -25.12 10.03 -4.39
CA TYR A 2 -23.85 10.65 -4.80
C TYR A 2 -22.97 10.94 -3.57
N GLU A 3 -21.80 10.31 -3.46
CA GLU A 3 -20.79 10.64 -2.44
C GLU A 3 -20.20 12.04 -2.72
N LYS A 4 -20.22 12.92 -1.72
CA LYS A 4 -19.61 14.26 -1.77
C LYS A 4 -18.07 14.14 -1.90
N PRO A 5 -17.44 14.81 -2.87
CA PRO A 5 -15.99 14.84 -3.00
C PRO A 5 -15.41 15.73 -1.90
N GLY A 6 -14.73 15.16 -0.91
CA GLY A 6 -14.08 15.91 0.16
C GLY A 6 -13.82 15.14 1.46
N VAL A 7 -14.47 13.99 1.67
CA VAL A 7 -14.31 13.22 2.92
C VAL A 7 -13.00 12.42 2.95
N VAL A 8 -12.49 12.00 1.79
CA VAL A 8 -11.30 11.13 1.67
C VAL A 8 -10.00 11.84 2.07
N GLU A 9 -9.94 13.16 1.91
CA GLU A 9 -8.71 13.94 2.11
C GLU A 9 -8.40 14.16 3.60
N GLN A 10 -9.44 14.19 4.46
CA GLN A 10 -9.31 14.40 5.91
C GLN A 10 -9.13 13.12 6.73
N LEU A 11 -9.22 11.94 6.11
CA LEU A 11 -9.11 10.66 6.81
C LEU A 11 -7.64 10.25 6.98
N GLY A 12 -7.24 9.98 8.22
CA GLY A 12 -5.93 9.41 8.55
C GLY A 12 -5.71 8.03 7.92
N PRO A 13 -4.46 7.54 7.83
CA PRO A 13 -4.09 6.35 7.04
C PRO A 13 -4.93 5.10 7.36
N ARG A 14 -5.23 4.86 8.64
CA ARG A 14 -6.05 3.72 9.08
C ARG A 14 -7.51 3.81 8.64
N ALA A 15 -8.07 5.02 8.60
CA ALA A 15 -9.48 5.23 8.28
C ALA A 15 -9.73 5.12 6.76
N ARG A 16 -8.76 5.53 5.92
CA ARG A 16 -8.79 5.23 4.48
C ARG A 16 -8.75 3.73 4.22
N LEU A 17 -7.88 3.01 4.93
CA LEU A 17 -7.71 1.57 4.79
C LEU A 17 -8.98 0.80 5.20
N GLN A 18 -9.63 1.20 6.30
CA GLN A 18 -10.93 0.64 6.69
C GLN A 18 -12.05 0.93 5.68
N MET A 19 -12.06 2.12 5.09
CA MET A 19 -13.04 2.49 4.07
C MET A 19 -12.82 1.74 2.75
N GLU A 20 -11.57 1.51 2.34
CA GLU A 20 -11.28 0.69 1.17
C GLU A 20 -11.59 -0.79 1.42
N LEU A 21 -11.31 -1.31 2.62
CA LEU A 21 -11.69 -2.66 3.02
C LEU A 21 -13.21 -2.86 2.99
N SER A 22 -13.99 -1.90 3.48
CA SER A 22 -15.46 -2.00 3.44
C SER A 22 -16.01 -1.90 2.00
N LYS A 23 -15.38 -1.11 1.12
CA LYS A 23 -15.69 -1.09 -0.32
C LYS A 23 -15.36 -2.42 -1.02
N LEU A 24 -14.31 -3.12 -0.59
CA LEU A 24 -13.96 -4.46 -1.10
C LEU A 24 -14.96 -5.53 -0.62
N GLU A 25 -15.41 -5.45 0.62
CA GLU A 25 -16.44 -6.36 1.16
C GLU A 25 -17.78 -6.21 0.43
N SER A 26 -18.21 -4.98 0.10
CA SER A 26 -19.43 -4.76 -0.67
C SER A 26 -19.34 -5.30 -2.10
N GLN A 27 -18.19 -5.12 -2.78
CA GLN A 27 -17.97 -5.69 -4.11
C GLN A 27 -18.02 -7.23 -4.14
N ASN A 28 -17.67 -7.88 -3.03
CA ASN A 28 -17.72 -9.33 -2.97
C ASN A 28 -19.15 -9.88 -3.06
N ARG A 29 -20.17 -9.13 -2.62
CA ARG A 29 -21.58 -9.56 -2.67
C ARG A 29 -22.12 -9.62 -4.10
N ASP A 30 -21.74 -8.70 -4.97
CA ASP A 30 -22.24 -8.62 -6.35
C ASP A 30 -21.84 -9.83 -7.19
N VAL A 31 -20.62 -10.34 -6.97
CA VAL A 31 -20.11 -11.55 -7.63
C VAL A 31 -20.89 -12.78 -7.21
N TRP A 32 -21.14 -12.94 -5.91
CA TRP A 32 -21.90 -14.07 -5.40
C TRP A 32 -23.35 -14.05 -5.86
N VAL A 33 -23.97 -12.86 -5.99
CA VAL A 33 -25.30 -12.73 -6.60
C VAL A 33 -25.28 -13.22 -8.05
N LEU A 34 -24.27 -12.84 -8.83
CA LEU A 34 -24.15 -13.28 -10.23
C LEU A 34 -23.91 -14.79 -10.36
N VAL A 35 -23.09 -15.38 -9.48
CA VAL A 35 -22.84 -16.83 -9.44
C VAL A 35 -24.10 -17.60 -9.05
N VAL A 36 -24.82 -17.15 -8.01
CA VAL A 36 -26.08 -17.77 -7.58
C VAL A 36 -27.16 -17.64 -8.66
N PHE A 37 -27.25 -16.47 -9.32
CA PHE A 37 -28.17 -16.26 -10.43
C PHE A 37 -27.86 -17.18 -11.62
N ALA A 38 -26.60 -17.30 -12.02
CA ALA A 38 -26.17 -18.22 -13.08
C ALA A 38 -26.50 -19.68 -12.73
N ALA A 39 -26.22 -20.10 -11.49
CA ALA A 39 -26.59 -21.43 -11.00
C ALA A 39 -28.11 -21.66 -11.04
N ALA A 40 -28.91 -20.67 -10.62
CA ALA A 40 -30.37 -20.76 -10.67
C ALA A 40 -30.89 -20.93 -12.11
N VAL A 41 -30.37 -20.15 -13.07
CA VAL A 41 -30.72 -20.27 -14.49
C VAL A 41 -30.36 -21.66 -15.04
N LEU A 42 -29.19 -22.20 -14.67
CA LEU A 42 -28.77 -23.53 -15.07
C LEU A 42 -29.68 -24.63 -14.49
N THR A 43 -30.07 -24.51 -13.22
CA THR A 43 -30.96 -25.47 -12.55
C THR A 43 -32.37 -25.46 -13.13
N LEU A 44 -32.92 -24.27 -13.41
CA LEU A 44 -34.23 -24.12 -14.03
C LEU A 44 -34.23 -24.63 -15.48
N GLY A 45 -33.15 -24.38 -16.23
CA GLY A 45 -32.97 -24.91 -17.57
C GLY A 45 -32.85 -26.44 -17.59
N ALA A 46 -32.10 -27.02 -16.66
CA ALA A 46 -31.99 -28.48 -16.50
C ALA A 46 -33.34 -29.11 -16.06
N LEU A 47 -34.09 -28.46 -15.17
CA LEU A 47 -35.40 -28.92 -14.74
C LEU A 47 -36.43 -28.87 -15.87
N SER A 48 -36.38 -27.84 -16.71
CA SER A 48 -37.20 -27.70 -17.92
C SER A 48 -36.99 -28.85 -18.90
N LEU A 49 -35.75 -29.35 -19.05
CA LEU A 49 -35.41 -30.50 -19.88
C LEU A 49 -35.94 -31.84 -19.36
N LEU A 50 -36.15 -31.95 -18.05
CA LEU A 50 -36.65 -33.16 -17.40
C LEU A 50 -38.19 -33.22 -17.37
N MET A 51 -38.88 -32.14 -17.71
CA MET A 51 -40.34 -32.10 -17.72
C MET A 51 -40.91 -32.86 -18.93
N PRO A 52 -41.96 -33.69 -18.74
CA PRO A 52 -42.60 -34.40 -19.83
C PRO A 52 -43.22 -33.41 -20.84
N SER A 53 -43.18 -33.78 -22.12
CA SER A 53 -43.66 -32.92 -23.22
C SER A 53 -45.14 -32.54 -23.12
N SER A 54 -45.92 -33.26 -22.31
CA SER A 54 -47.32 -32.97 -22.00
C SER A 54 -47.51 -31.70 -21.16
N PHE A 55 -46.50 -31.28 -20.41
CA PHE A 55 -46.55 -30.05 -19.61
C PHE A 55 -46.55 -28.78 -20.48
N TRP A 56 -46.04 -28.87 -21.70
CA TRP A 56 -45.89 -27.73 -22.62
C TRP A 56 -47.01 -27.63 -23.67
N GLN A 57 -48.06 -28.45 -23.55
CA GLN A 57 -49.06 -28.65 -24.61
C GLN A 57 -50.28 -27.70 -24.58
N ASP A 58 -50.46 -26.89 -23.53
CA ASP A 58 -51.69 -26.09 -23.34
C ASP A 58 -51.56 -24.57 -23.65
N ASN A 59 -50.53 -24.12 -24.38
CA ASN A 59 -50.35 -22.70 -24.74
C ASN A 59 -50.47 -22.44 -26.25
N GLU A 60 -51.32 -21.50 -26.66
CA GLU A 60 -51.57 -21.09 -28.07
C GLU A 60 -50.36 -20.46 -28.80
N LEU A 61 -49.21 -20.31 -28.13
CA LEU A 61 -47.95 -19.86 -28.71
C LEU A 61 -46.94 -21.01 -28.71
N GLU A 62 -46.94 -21.84 -29.76
CA GLU A 62 -45.97 -22.93 -29.97
C GLU A 62 -44.56 -22.39 -30.29
N LEU A 63 -43.85 -21.80 -29.32
CA LEU A 63 -42.40 -21.62 -29.44
C LEU A 63 -41.71 -22.97 -29.23
N LYS A 64 -41.50 -23.73 -30.32
CA LYS A 64 -40.70 -24.97 -30.32
C LYS A 64 -39.21 -24.68 -30.20
N ILE A 65 -38.76 -24.28 -29.00
CA ILE A 65 -37.34 -24.16 -28.72
C ILE A 65 -36.77 -25.57 -28.53
N SER A 66 -35.83 -25.98 -29.39
CA SER A 66 -35.14 -27.26 -29.23
C SER A 66 -34.36 -27.28 -27.90
N PRO A 67 -34.44 -28.36 -27.11
CA PRO A 67 -33.61 -28.62 -25.92
C PRO A 67 -32.12 -28.27 -26.09
N GLN A 68 -31.59 -28.48 -27.30
CA GLN A 68 -30.19 -28.22 -27.64
C GLN A 68 -29.87 -26.72 -27.60
N VAL A 69 -30.80 -25.85 -28.00
CA VAL A 69 -30.61 -24.39 -28.00
C VAL A 69 -30.52 -23.87 -26.57
N LEU A 70 -31.35 -24.39 -25.65
CA LEU A 70 -31.31 -24.02 -24.24
C LEU A 70 -29.97 -24.41 -23.59
N PHE A 71 -29.47 -25.61 -23.91
CA PHE A 71 -28.17 -26.08 -23.43
C PHE A 71 -27.02 -25.18 -23.90
N VAL A 72 -27.01 -24.79 -25.18
CA VAL A 72 -25.99 -23.88 -25.72
C VAL A 72 -26.06 -22.51 -25.05
N VAL A 73 -27.26 -21.96 -24.85
CA VAL A 73 -27.44 -20.68 -24.15
C VAL A 73 -26.94 -20.76 -22.70
N MET A 74 -27.29 -21.81 -21.97
CA MET A 74 -26.78 -22.08 -20.62
C MET A 74 -25.26 -22.19 -20.58
N MET A 75 -24.66 -22.91 -21.54
CA MET A 75 -23.22 -23.09 -21.62
C MET A 75 -22.51 -21.75 -21.85
N VAL A 76 -23.04 -20.91 -22.75
CA VAL A 76 -22.51 -19.56 -22.99
C VAL A 76 -22.63 -18.69 -21.73
N VAL A 77 -23.77 -18.70 -21.05
CA VAL A 77 -23.97 -17.95 -19.79
C VAL A 77 -22.99 -18.41 -18.71
N MET A 78 -22.77 -19.72 -18.57
CA MET A 78 -21.81 -20.28 -17.62
C MET A 78 -20.37 -19.84 -17.94
N LEU A 79 -19.96 -19.93 -19.21
CA LEU A 79 -18.62 -19.51 -19.63
C LEU A 79 -18.37 -18.02 -19.39
N VAL A 80 -19.38 -17.18 -19.67
CA VAL A 80 -19.31 -15.74 -19.38
C VAL A 80 -19.21 -15.48 -17.88
N ALA A 81 -20.00 -16.19 -17.05
CA ALA A 81 -19.93 -16.06 -15.61
C ALA A 81 -18.53 -16.42 -15.07
N LEU A 82 -17.95 -17.54 -15.52
CA LEU A 82 -16.59 -17.95 -15.14
C LEU A 82 -15.53 -16.92 -15.57
N TYR A 83 -15.67 -16.36 -16.77
CA TYR A 83 -14.77 -15.31 -17.27
C TYR A 83 -14.83 -14.04 -16.40
N LEU A 84 -16.04 -13.59 -16.05
CA LEU A 84 -16.24 -12.41 -15.21
C LEU A 84 -15.65 -12.62 -13.81
N VAL A 85 -15.90 -13.78 -13.19
CA VAL A 85 -15.33 -14.15 -11.90
C VAL A 85 -13.79 -14.16 -11.96
N ARG A 86 -13.21 -14.79 -13.00
CA ARG A 86 -11.75 -14.84 -13.16
C ARG A 86 -11.15 -13.44 -13.31
N ARG A 87 -11.75 -12.59 -14.15
CA ARG A 87 -11.30 -11.21 -14.37
C ARG A 87 -11.26 -10.43 -13.06
N GLU A 88 -12.25 -10.61 -12.21
CA GLU A 88 -12.30 -9.90 -10.94
C GLU A 88 -11.23 -10.37 -9.95
N THR A 89 -10.98 -11.68 -9.87
CA THR A 89 -9.91 -12.20 -9.00
C THR A 89 -8.52 -11.69 -9.37
N GLU A 90 -8.22 -11.56 -10.66
CA GLU A 90 -6.93 -11.03 -11.13
C GLU A 90 -6.77 -9.55 -10.79
N MET A 91 -7.84 -8.76 -10.95
CA MET A 91 -7.85 -7.35 -10.54
C MET A 91 -7.65 -7.18 -9.03
N ARG A 92 -8.22 -8.07 -8.21
CA ARG A 92 -8.02 -8.06 -6.75
C ARG A 92 -6.56 -8.31 -6.38
N LYS A 93 -5.90 -9.31 -6.99
CA LYS A 93 -4.48 -9.59 -6.76
C LYS A 93 -3.59 -8.39 -7.10
N LEU A 94 -3.82 -7.76 -8.24
CA LEU A 94 -3.06 -6.58 -8.67
C LEU A 94 -3.24 -5.40 -7.71
N ARG A 95 -4.47 -5.14 -7.25
CA ARG A 95 -4.75 -4.08 -6.27
C ARG A 95 -4.03 -4.33 -4.94
N LEU A 96 -4.09 -5.56 -4.43
CA LEU A 96 -3.41 -5.93 -3.20
C LEU A 96 -1.89 -5.80 -3.31
N ALA A 97 -1.30 -6.23 -4.42
CA ALA A 97 0.13 -6.07 -4.67
C ALA A 97 0.55 -4.58 -4.70
N ASN A 98 -0.21 -3.74 -5.42
CA ASN A 98 0.05 -2.30 -5.48
C ASN A 98 -0.09 -1.63 -4.11
N MET A 99 -1.11 -2.00 -3.32
CA MET A 99 -1.29 -1.49 -1.96
C MET A 99 -0.14 -1.91 -1.05
N GLN A 100 0.26 -3.16 -1.11
CA GLN A 100 1.39 -3.67 -0.33
C GLN A 100 2.69 -2.95 -0.70
N GLN A 101 2.89 -2.68 -1.99
CA GLN A 101 4.02 -1.89 -2.47
C GLN A 101 3.98 -0.46 -1.93
N ALA A 102 2.83 0.22 -2.00
CA ALA A 102 2.66 1.58 -1.46
C ALA A 102 2.90 1.63 0.06
N LEU A 103 2.38 0.66 0.81
CA LEU A 103 2.61 0.56 2.25
C LEU A 103 4.06 0.28 2.59
N SER A 104 4.73 -0.60 1.84
CA SER A 104 6.15 -0.90 2.04
C SER A 104 7.04 0.30 1.74
N ALA A 105 6.73 1.07 0.70
CA ALA A 105 7.41 2.33 0.39
C ALA A 105 7.20 3.37 1.51
N GLN A 106 5.98 3.46 2.06
CA GLN A 106 5.69 4.35 3.18
C GLN A 106 6.34 3.87 4.49
N ALA A 107 6.41 2.56 4.72
CA ALA A 107 7.08 1.98 5.87
C ALA A 107 8.60 2.17 5.80
N GLY A 108 9.21 2.03 4.62
CA GLY A 108 10.62 2.34 4.38
C GLY A 108 10.94 3.82 4.60
N PHE A 109 9.99 4.72 4.29
CA PHE A 109 10.12 6.14 4.61
C PHE A 109 10.10 6.40 6.13
N ASN A 110 9.23 5.70 6.87
CA ASN A 110 9.10 5.82 8.32
C ASN A 110 10.14 4.99 9.10
N ALA A 111 10.88 4.10 8.42
CA ALA A 111 11.82 3.18 9.06
C ALA A 111 13.02 3.96 9.61
N SER A 112 12.92 4.16 10.92
CA SER A 112 13.92 4.70 11.84
C SER A 112 14.18 6.19 11.68
N MET A 113 13.45 7.02 12.44
CA MET A 113 13.82 8.42 12.68
C MET A 113 15.28 8.55 13.17
N VAL A 114 15.77 7.52 13.85
CA VAL A 114 17.08 7.45 14.49
C VAL A 114 17.91 6.33 13.86
N ASP A 115 19.16 6.58 13.50
CA ASP A 115 20.09 5.57 13.03
C ASP A 115 20.43 4.57 14.14
N SER A 116 20.28 3.27 13.84
CA SER A 116 20.42 2.20 14.83
C SER A 116 21.83 2.02 15.39
N LEU A 117 22.87 2.40 14.63
CA LEU A 117 24.26 2.29 15.05
C LEU A 117 24.68 3.47 15.93
N THR A 118 24.31 4.67 15.51
CA THR A 118 24.84 5.93 16.07
C THR A 118 23.88 6.64 17.02
N ASN A 119 22.61 6.24 17.05
CA ASN A 119 21.56 6.83 17.89
C ASN A 119 21.36 8.35 17.70
N VAL A 120 21.73 8.86 16.52
CA VAL A 120 21.42 10.20 16.01
C VAL A 120 20.36 10.09 14.89
N PHE A 121 19.81 11.20 14.40
CA PHE A 121 18.76 11.11 13.39
C PHE A 121 19.27 10.48 12.09
N SER A 122 18.43 9.73 11.39
CA SER A 122 18.79 9.11 10.13
C SER A 122 18.59 10.08 8.96
N ARG A 123 19.30 9.83 7.84
CA ARG A 123 19.08 10.56 6.58
C ARG A 123 17.62 10.55 6.12
N SER A 124 16.87 9.46 6.35
CA SER A 124 15.46 9.38 5.94
C SER A 124 14.59 10.42 6.65
N PHE A 125 14.94 10.80 7.88
CA PHE A 125 14.23 11.80 8.67
C PHE A 125 14.68 13.25 8.42
N LEU A 126 15.79 13.45 7.70
CA LEU A 126 16.37 14.77 7.44
C LEU A 126 15.38 15.77 6.83
N ARG A 127 14.56 15.30 5.87
CA ARG A 127 13.59 16.17 5.18
C ARG A 127 12.57 16.76 6.15
N GLU A 128 12.09 15.96 7.10
CA GLU A 128 11.10 16.38 8.09
C GLU A 128 11.71 17.37 9.08
N LEU A 129 12.94 17.12 9.53
CA LEU A 129 13.70 18.05 10.38
C LEU A 129 13.90 19.41 9.69
N LEU A 130 14.40 19.41 8.45
CA LEU A 130 14.65 20.65 7.70
C LEU A 130 13.35 21.43 7.46
N GLN A 131 12.24 20.75 7.14
CA GLN A 131 10.96 21.42 6.94
C GLN A 131 10.48 22.13 8.21
N GLY A 132 10.61 21.48 9.38
CA GLY A 132 10.29 22.09 10.66
C GLY A 132 11.19 23.28 11.00
N GLU A 133 12.49 23.14 10.76
CA GLU A 133 13.49 24.16 11.08
C GLU A 133 13.46 25.37 10.15
N ILE A 134 13.18 25.18 8.86
CA ILE A 134 12.96 26.29 7.92
C ILE A 134 11.73 27.10 8.35
N ALA A 135 10.60 26.45 8.64
CA ALA A 135 9.39 27.13 9.09
C ALA A 135 9.64 27.89 10.42
N ARG A 136 10.46 27.33 11.31
CA ARG A 136 10.86 27.97 12.57
C ARG A 136 11.75 29.19 12.34
N SER A 137 12.73 29.09 11.45
CA SER A 137 13.62 30.16 11.02
C SER A 137 12.81 31.33 10.45
N GLU A 138 11.88 31.06 9.52
CA GLU A 138 10.98 32.07 8.94
C GLU A 138 10.12 32.77 9.99
N ARG A 139 9.53 32.02 10.92
CA ARG A 139 8.68 32.56 11.99
C ARG A 139 9.44 33.41 13.01
N THR A 140 10.68 33.03 13.32
CA THR A 140 11.47 33.67 14.38
C THR A 140 12.42 34.74 13.86
N GLY A 141 12.66 34.77 12.54
CA GLY A 141 13.65 35.63 11.90
C GLY A 141 15.10 35.28 12.26
N ARG A 142 15.35 34.11 12.87
CA ARG A 142 16.70 33.64 13.22
C ARG A 142 17.30 32.83 12.06
N PRO A 143 18.59 32.98 11.76
CA PRO A 143 19.23 32.23 10.68
C PRO A 143 19.34 30.74 11.00
N LEU A 144 19.09 29.90 10.00
CA LEU A 144 19.34 28.46 10.02
C LEU A 144 20.72 28.16 9.43
N GLY A 145 21.54 27.41 10.15
CA GLY A 145 22.86 26.94 9.74
C GLY A 145 22.89 25.44 9.47
N LEU A 146 23.72 25.02 8.51
CA LEU A 146 24.00 23.62 8.18
C LEU A 146 25.50 23.39 8.17
N MET A 147 25.95 22.31 8.79
CA MET A 147 27.35 21.88 8.80
C MET A 147 27.43 20.43 8.35
N MET A 148 28.14 20.17 7.25
CA MET A 148 28.44 18.83 6.76
C MET A 148 29.82 18.43 7.26
N CYS A 149 29.92 17.25 7.87
CA CYS A 149 31.13 16.68 8.44
C CYS A 149 31.39 15.32 7.80
N ASP A 150 32.62 15.06 7.40
CA ASP A 150 33.08 13.75 6.95
C ASP A 150 34.16 13.23 7.90
N VAL A 151 34.21 11.91 8.14
CA VAL A 151 35.22 11.31 9.02
C VAL A 151 36.46 10.96 8.20
N ASP A 152 37.50 11.77 8.35
CA ASP A 152 38.75 11.59 7.65
C ASP A 152 39.35 10.19 7.83
N ASN A 153 39.76 9.58 6.72
CA ASN A 153 40.44 8.28 6.67
C ASN A 153 39.65 7.10 7.29
N PHE A 154 38.32 7.18 7.38
CA PHE A 154 37.51 6.12 7.98
C PHE A 154 37.70 4.75 7.31
N LYS A 155 37.88 4.72 5.98
CA LYS A 155 38.21 3.48 5.27
C LYS A 155 39.49 2.81 5.76
N GLN A 156 40.55 3.58 6.04
CA GLN A 156 41.82 3.02 6.54
C GLN A 156 41.65 2.39 7.93
N VAL A 157 40.76 2.96 8.75
CA VAL A 157 40.41 2.39 10.06
C VAL A 157 39.69 1.05 9.88
N ASN A 158 38.71 0.99 8.99
CA ASN A 158 38.00 -0.26 8.66
C ASN A 158 38.95 -1.34 8.11
N ASP A 159 39.84 -0.96 7.20
CA ASP A 159 40.78 -1.89 6.57
C ASP A 159 41.80 -2.44 7.59
N ARG A 160 42.21 -1.62 8.57
CA ARG A 160 43.21 -2.01 9.58
C ARG A 160 42.63 -2.75 10.79
N TYR A 161 41.44 -2.37 11.24
CA TYR A 161 40.86 -2.85 12.50
C TYR A 161 39.54 -3.60 12.34
N GLY A 162 39.02 -3.70 11.11
CA GLY A 162 37.75 -4.35 10.78
C GLY A 162 36.53 -3.44 10.99
N HIS A 163 35.44 -3.79 10.29
CA HIS A 163 34.20 -3.02 10.31
C HIS A 163 33.57 -2.85 11.69
N LEU A 164 33.67 -3.85 12.57
CA LEU A 164 33.15 -3.75 13.94
C LEU A 164 33.81 -2.62 14.74
N MET A 165 35.11 -2.38 14.52
CA MET A 165 35.83 -1.27 15.16
C MET A 165 35.43 0.07 14.54
N GLY A 166 35.24 0.11 13.22
CA GLY A 166 34.70 1.29 12.54
C GLY A 166 33.31 1.67 13.06
N ASP A 167 32.42 0.68 13.22
CA ASP A 167 31.08 0.87 13.76
C ASP A 167 31.12 1.45 15.18
N TYR A 168 32.01 0.92 16.03
CA TYR A 168 32.25 1.47 17.37
C TYR A 168 32.73 2.93 17.33
N ILE A 169 33.67 3.25 16.42
CA ILE A 169 34.19 4.62 16.26
C ILE A 169 33.09 5.57 15.78
N LEU A 170 32.26 5.17 14.82
CA LEU A 170 31.14 5.98 14.35
C LEU A 170 30.13 6.28 15.46
N ALA A 171 29.83 5.29 16.30
CA ALA A 171 28.96 5.49 17.47
C ALA A 171 29.55 6.51 18.46
N GLN A 172 30.87 6.48 18.67
CA GLN A 172 31.56 7.44 19.53
C GLN A 172 31.57 8.85 18.93
N ILE A 173 31.85 8.99 17.64
CA ILE A 173 31.82 10.27 16.93
C ILE A 173 30.42 10.90 17.01
N ALA A 174 29.38 10.10 16.82
CA ALA A 174 28.00 10.55 16.94
C ALA A 174 27.67 11.02 18.38
N ALA A 175 28.15 10.31 19.40
CA ALA A 175 28.00 10.71 20.79
C ALA A 175 28.72 12.05 21.09
N ILE A 176 29.92 12.24 20.53
CA ILE A 176 30.67 13.51 20.63
C ILE A 176 29.86 14.64 20.01
N PHE A 177 29.40 14.49 18.76
CA PHE A 177 28.56 15.51 18.11
C PHE A 177 27.34 15.86 18.96
N LYS A 178 26.63 14.85 19.48
CA LYS A 178 25.44 15.05 20.33
C LYS A 178 25.75 15.82 21.62
N SER A 179 26.96 15.67 22.16
CA SER A 179 27.42 16.42 23.35
C SER A 179 27.85 17.86 23.05
N CYS A 180 28.24 18.15 21.80
CA CYS A 180 28.70 19.47 21.37
C CYS A 180 27.58 20.40 20.91
N VAL A 181 26.41 19.85 20.57
CA VAL A 181 25.27 20.61 20.05
C VAL A 181 24.25 20.95 21.14
N ARG A 182 23.43 21.98 20.92
CA ARG A 182 22.37 22.38 21.86
C ARG A 182 21.15 21.48 21.69
N GLY A 183 20.24 21.49 22.67
CA GLY A 183 18.98 20.73 22.58
C GLY A 183 18.04 21.18 21.45
N SER A 184 18.28 22.35 20.85
CA SER A 184 17.54 22.87 19.69
C SER A 184 18.12 22.44 18.33
N ASP A 185 19.30 21.84 18.35
CA ASP A 185 20.09 21.50 17.18
C ASP A 185 19.97 19.99 16.91
N TYR A 186 20.19 19.58 15.66
CA TYR A 186 20.05 18.18 15.26
C TYR A 186 21.34 17.64 14.67
N VAL A 187 21.70 16.41 15.05
CA VAL A 187 22.77 15.64 14.43
C VAL A 187 22.15 14.53 13.61
N VAL A 188 22.58 14.38 12.36
CA VAL A 188 22.01 13.44 11.39
C VAL A 188 23.10 12.57 10.76
N ARG A 189 22.91 11.26 10.85
CA ARG A 189 23.47 10.17 10.02
C ARG A 189 23.26 10.41 8.52
N TYR A 190 24.11 11.16 7.80
CA TYR A 190 23.89 11.42 6.37
C TYR A 190 24.37 10.27 5.47
N GLY A 191 25.57 9.75 5.74
CA GLY A 191 26.21 8.71 4.93
C GLY A 191 26.73 7.55 5.78
N GLY A 192 27.66 6.77 5.22
CA GLY A 192 28.37 5.73 5.98
C GLY A 192 29.15 6.34 7.14
N ASP A 193 29.92 7.38 6.83
CA ASP A 193 30.85 8.14 7.67
C ASP A 193 30.57 9.65 7.67
N GLU A 194 29.55 10.10 6.92
CA GLU A 194 29.16 11.51 6.84
C GLU A 194 28.07 11.87 7.87
N PHE A 195 28.23 13.01 8.52
CA PHE A 195 27.29 13.59 9.47
C PHE A 195 26.85 14.99 9.03
N LEU A 196 25.58 15.31 9.22
CA LEU A 196 25.02 16.64 9.02
C LEU A 196 24.53 17.20 10.36
N VAL A 197 24.91 18.43 10.66
CA VAL A 197 24.43 19.16 11.85
C VAL A 197 23.56 20.33 11.40
N ILE A 198 22.36 20.41 11.97
CA ILE A 198 21.40 21.49 11.77
C ILE A 198 21.45 22.40 13.00
N LEU A 199 21.77 23.67 12.79
CA LEU A 199 21.99 24.68 13.82
C LEU A 199 20.95 25.78 13.69
N SER A 200 20.20 26.06 14.75
CA SER A 200 18.95 26.81 14.62
C SER A 200 18.78 28.01 15.55
#